data_AF-A0A5J4T858-F1
#
_entry.id   AF-A0A5J4T858-F1
#
_cell.length_a   1.000
_cell.length_b   1.000
_cell.length_c   1.000
_cell.angle_alpha   90.00
_cell.angle_beta   90.00
_cell.angle_gamma   90.00
#
_symmetry.space_group_name_H-M   'P 1'
#
loop_
_entity.id
_entity.type
_entity.pdbx_description
1 polymer ?
#
loop_
_entity_poly.entity_id
_entity_poly.type
_entity_poly.pdbx_seq_one_letter_code
_entity_poly.pdbx_strand_id
1 'polypeptide(L)'
;MLGDRQTDEGSTSTTTSGKNESRPTDKHASGELLFREIGECIGLEDEAVSNIILSSSQETWRKRRAGLHLFQQYIVEKKLEVKQILTGKADVILANALTQLEKRGGKSVLQDMKKMKTHAGVALSMFQETRDVAQSPIVQAIVKRLNLDNEQKSKYQSIWNLSQLTRFILRERL
;
A
#
# COMPACT_ATOMS: atom_id res chain seq x y z
N MET A 1 18.22 -55.56 -31.32
CA MET A 1 18.69 -54.79 -30.15
C MET A 1 20.03 -54.19 -30.51
N LEU A 2 20.09 -52.85 -30.52
CA LEU A 2 21.19 -51.92 -30.20
C LEU A 2 22.57 -52.21 -30.83
N GLY A 3 23.20 -51.33 -31.61
CA GLY A 3 23.01 -49.88 -31.81
C GLY A 3 24.41 -49.25 -31.86
N ASP A 4 24.81 -48.75 -33.03
CA ASP A 4 26.13 -48.18 -33.29
C ASP A 4 26.34 -46.84 -32.58
N ARG A 5 27.62 -46.61 -32.25
CA ARG A 5 28.17 -45.46 -31.55
C ARG A 5 28.61 -44.43 -32.58
N GLN A 6 28.12 -43.20 -32.49
CA GLN A 6 28.65 -42.07 -33.25
C GLN A 6 28.81 -40.85 -32.35
N THR A 7 30.05 -40.36 -32.28
CA THR A 7 30.45 -39.05 -31.77
C THR A 7 30.37 -38.03 -32.90
N ASP A 8 29.83 -36.84 -32.63
CA ASP A 8 30.25 -35.62 -33.33
C ASP A 8 30.08 -34.40 -32.43
N GLU A 9 31.15 -33.63 -32.30
CA GLU A 9 31.23 -32.36 -31.59
C GLU A 9 31.02 -31.21 -32.58
N GLY A 10 30.22 -30.22 -32.18
CA GLY A 10 30.40 -28.84 -32.61
C GLY A 10 29.42 -28.31 -33.66
N SER A 11 28.42 -27.54 -33.22
CA SER A 11 28.31 -26.11 -33.55
C SER A 11 26.96 -25.49 -33.18
N THR A 12 27.05 -24.23 -32.73
CA THR A 12 26.01 -23.18 -32.73
C THR A 12 24.75 -23.43 -31.91
N SER A 13 24.79 -22.95 -30.66
CA SER A 13 23.60 -22.39 -30.01
C SER A 13 23.76 -20.88 -29.89
N THR A 14 23.40 -20.19 -30.97
CA THR A 14 23.02 -18.78 -30.95
C THR A 14 21.91 -18.65 -29.91
N THR A 15 22.20 -18.05 -28.76
CA THR A 15 21.17 -17.74 -27.77
C THR A 15 20.27 -16.68 -28.38
N THR A 16 19.15 -17.14 -28.93
CA THR A 16 18.11 -16.29 -29.49
C THR A 16 17.60 -15.38 -28.38
N SER A 17 17.59 -14.09 -28.72
CA SER A 17 16.91 -13.02 -28.02
C SER A 17 15.42 -13.37 -27.86
N GLY A 18 15.11 -14.14 -26.83
CA GLY A 18 13.76 -14.31 -26.32
C GLY A 18 13.49 -13.11 -25.44
N LYS A 19 12.94 -12.04 -26.04
CA LYS A 19 12.20 -11.01 -25.31
C LYS A 19 11.13 -11.75 -24.50
N ASN A 20 11.44 -12.04 -23.24
CA ASN A 20 10.47 -12.61 -22.32
C ASN A 20 9.43 -11.53 -22.04
N GLU A 21 8.31 -11.71 -22.74
CA GLU A 21 6.95 -11.60 -22.27
C GLU A 21 6.75 -10.64 -21.09
N SER A 22 6.04 -9.56 -21.42
CA SER A 22 5.54 -8.55 -20.49
C SER A 22 5.17 -9.17 -19.14
N ARG A 23 6.00 -8.88 -18.13
CA ARG A 23 5.53 -8.90 -16.74
C ARG A 23 4.21 -8.13 -16.72
N PRO A 24 3.12 -8.69 -16.15
CA PRO A 24 1.93 -7.89 -15.92
C PRO A 24 2.40 -6.67 -15.10
N THR A 25 2.18 -5.47 -15.64
CA THR A 25 2.39 -4.23 -14.90
C THR A 25 1.70 -4.40 -13.56
N ASP A 26 2.47 -4.33 -12.47
CA ASP A 26 1.94 -4.57 -11.14
C ASP A 26 0.79 -3.57 -10.89
N LYS A 27 -0.43 -4.08 -10.90
CA LYS A 27 -1.66 -3.28 -10.83
C LYS A 27 -1.74 -2.39 -9.59
N HIS A 28 -0.98 -2.70 -8.52
CA HIS A 28 -0.95 -1.91 -7.29
C HIS A 28 0.40 -1.26 -7.04
N ALA A 29 1.27 -1.13 -8.05
CA ALA A 29 2.58 -0.49 -7.94
C ALA A 29 2.48 0.93 -7.37
N SER A 30 1.47 1.70 -7.79
CA SER A 30 1.29 3.07 -7.29
C SER A 30 0.96 3.14 -5.80
N GLY A 31 0.41 2.07 -5.22
CA GLY A 31 0.20 1.99 -3.77
C GLY A 31 1.50 1.79 -2.98
N GLU A 32 2.49 1.11 -3.56
CA GLU A 32 3.82 1.01 -2.96
C GLU A 32 4.59 2.33 -3.09
N LEU A 33 4.53 2.97 -4.26
CA LEU A 33 5.15 4.29 -4.48
C LEU A 33 4.63 5.31 -3.47
N LEU A 34 3.31 5.38 -3.26
CA LEU A 34 2.73 6.25 -2.25
C LEU A 34 3.22 5.93 -0.83
N PHE A 35 3.35 4.65 -0.48
CA PHE A 35 3.87 4.27 0.84
C PHE A 35 5.31 4.74 1.05
N ARG A 36 6.15 4.57 0.03
CA ARG A 36 7.56 5.02 0.05
C ARG A 36 7.66 6.54 0.11
N GLU A 37 6.87 7.25 -0.70
CA GLU A 37 6.83 8.72 -0.71
C GLU A 37 6.40 9.29 0.64
N ILE A 38 5.41 8.67 1.30
CA ILE A 38 5.01 9.04 2.66
C ILE A 38 6.17 8.80 3.65
N GLY A 39 6.85 7.65 3.55
CA GLY A 39 8.01 7.32 4.38
C GLY A 39 9.14 8.33 4.23
N GLU A 40 9.52 8.64 3.00
CA GLU A 40 10.54 9.64 2.68
C GLU A 40 10.16 11.02 3.23
N CYS A 41 8.89 11.42 3.08
CA CYS A 41 8.40 12.70 3.56
C CYS A 41 8.47 12.85 5.09
N ILE A 42 8.45 11.75 5.85
CA ILE A 42 8.65 11.76 7.31
C ILE A 42 10.10 11.47 7.72
N GLY A 43 11.02 11.38 6.76
CA GLY A 43 12.45 11.17 6.99
C GLY A 43 12.86 9.70 7.16
N LEU A 44 12.06 8.74 6.72
CA LEU A 44 12.51 7.34 6.64
C LEU A 44 13.38 7.14 5.39
N GLU A 45 14.54 6.54 5.60
CA GLU A 45 15.41 6.08 4.51
C GLU A 45 14.78 4.89 3.77
N ASP A 46 15.09 4.74 2.48
CA ASP A 46 14.49 3.69 1.63
C ASP A 46 14.76 2.27 2.16
N GLU A 47 15.92 2.04 2.78
CA GLU A 47 16.25 0.77 3.44
C GLU A 47 15.32 0.49 4.62
N ALA A 48 15.04 1.50 5.46
CA ALA A 48 14.11 1.37 6.58
C ALA A 48 12.68 1.08 6.10
N VAL A 49 12.24 1.76 5.04
CA VAL A 49 10.93 1.49 4.41
C VAL A 49 10.88 0.07 3.84
N SER A 50 11.94 -0.38 3.17
CA SER A 50 12.05 -1.73 2.63
C SER A 50 12.00 -2.78 3.73
N ASN A 51 12.67 -2.55 4.86
CA ASN A 51 12.63 -3.44 6.02
C ASN A 51 11.21 -3.56 6.62
N ILE A 52 10.46 -2.45 6.70
CA ILE A 52 9.05 -2.46 7.16
C ILE A 52 8.15 -3.27 6.21
N ILE A 53 8.40 -3.17 4.90
CA ILE A 53 7.68 -3.94 3.89
C ILE A 53 8.00 -5.43 4.03
N LEU A 54 9.27 -5.79 4.17
CA LEU A 54 9.75 -7.17 4.29
C LEU A 54 9.35 -7.82 5.62
N SER A 55 9.23 -7.06 6.70
CA SER A 55 8.77 -7.56 8.00
C SER A 55 7.27 -7.84 8.05
N SER A 56 6.51 -7.38 7.05
CA SER A 56 5.08 -7.61 6.93
C SER A 56 4.80 -8.90 6.13
N SER A 57 3.74 -9.65 6.47
CA SER A 57 3.37 -10.81 5.65
C SER A 57 3.00 -10.39 4.23
N GLN A 58 3.35 -11.21 3.23
CA GLN A 58 3.10 -10.90 1.81
C GLN A 58 1.62 -10.59 1.54
N GLU A 59 0.69 -11.32 2.17
CA GLU A 59 -0.74 -11.05 2.05
C GLU A 59 -1.13 -9.69 2.64
N THR A 60 -0.59 -9.34 3.81
CA THR A 60 -0.83 -8.04 4.46
C THR A 60 -0.32 -6.90 3.58
N TRP A 61 0.90 -7.03 3.05
CA TRP A 61 1.47 -6.04 2.15
C TRP A 61 0.66 -5.89 0.86
N ARG A 62 0.26 -7.01 0.23
CA ARG A 62 -0.59 -7.00 -0.96
C ARG A 62 -1.91 -6.26 -0.73
N LYS A 63 -2.54 -6.45 0.43
CA LYS A 63 -3.79 -5.77 0.82
C LYS A 63 -3.57 -4.27 1.06
N ARG A 64 -2.50 -3.89 1.78
CA ARG A 64 -2.09 -2.48 1.98
C ARG A 64 -1.87 -1.76 0.66
N ARG A 65 -1.08 -2.34 -0.25
CA ARG A 65 -0.85 -1.78 -1.59
C ARG A 65 -2.13 -1.61 -2.38
N ALA A 66 -3.06 -2.57 -2.30
CA ALA A 66 -4.35 -2.44 -2.98
C ALA A 66 -5.20 -1.27 -2.45
N GLY A 67 -5.22 -1.07 -1.13
CA GLY A 67 -5.92 0.07 -0.52
C GLY A 67 -5.27 1.41 -0.88
N LEU A 68 -3.95 1.50 -0.76
CA LEU A 68 -3.19 2.71 -1.11
C LEU A 68 -3.25 3.02 -2.60
N HIS A 69 -3.33 2.03 -3.47
CA HIS A 69 -3.51 2.24 -4.90
C HIS A 69 -4.82 3.01 -5.20
N LEU A 70 -5.92 2.62 -4.56
CA LEU A 70 -7.21 3.32 -4.69
C LEU A 70 -7.13 4.74 -4.13
N PHE A 71 -6.43 4.92 -3.01
CA PHE A 71 -6.22 6.24 -2.40
C PHE A 71 -5.33 7.14 -3.27
N GLN A 72 -4.30 6.57 -3.91
CA GLN A 72 -3.40 7.29 -4.83
C GLN A 72 -4.14 7.81 -6.04
N GLN A 73 -5.12 7.07 -6.58
CA GLN A 73 -5.97 7.57 -7.66
C GLN A 73 -6.67 8.87 -7.25
N TYR A 74 -7.21 8.95 -6.03
CA TYR A 74 -7.82 10.17 -5.52
C TYR A 74 -6.82 11.32 -5.34
N ILE A 75 -5.63 11.05 -4.80
CA ILE A 75 -4.55 12.05 -4.63
C ILE A 75 -4.19 12.68 -5.97
N VAL A 76 -3.96 11.84 -7.00
CA VAL A 76 -3.61 12.29 -8.35
C VAL A 76 -4.75 13.08 -8.97
N GLU A 77 -6.00 12.59 -8.87
CA GLU A 77 -7.18 13.28 -9.40
C GLU A 77 -7.39 14.65 -8.75
N LYS A 78 -7.10 14.79 -7.46
CA LYS A 78 -7.25 16.06 -6.72
C LYS A 78 -5.98 16.90 -6.66
N LYS A 79 -4.87 16.45 -7.28
CA LYS A 79 -3.56 17.10 -7.27
C LYS A 79 -3.08 17.42 -5.85
N LEU A 80 -3.30 16.50 -4.92
CA LEU A 80 -2.86 16.64 -3.54
C LEU A 80 -1.39 16.25 -3.42
N GLU A 81 -0.67 16.95 -2.55
CA GLU A 81 0.71 16.58 -2.20
C GLU A 81 0.73 15.70 -0.96
N VAL A 82 1.68 14.76 -0.88
CA VAL A 82 1.84 13.87 0.28
C VAL A 82 2.04 14.65 1.59
N LYS A 83 2.73 15.80 1.54
CA LYS A 83 2.87 16.71 2.69
C LYS A 83 1.52 17.14 3.26
N GLN A 84 0.53 17.43 2.41
CA GLN A 84 -0.80 17.84 2.86
C GLN A 84 -1.52 16.70 3.59
N ILE A 85 -1.28 15.45 3.18
CA ILE A 85 -1.82 14.26 3.85
C ILE A 85 -1.26 14.13 5.27
N LEU A 86 0.03 14.41 5.43
CA LEU A 86 0.73 14.23 6.70
C LEU A 86 0.52 15.36 7.72
N THR A 87 0.00 16.53 7.30
CA THR A 87 -0.27 17.69 8.18
C THR A 87 -1.45 17.52 9.17
N GLY A 88 -1.73 16.29 9.61
CA GLY A 88 -2.79 15.99 10.58
C GLY A 88 -4.21 15.99 9.99
N LYS A 89 -4.35 15.94 8.66
CA LYS A 89 -5.65 15.90 7.95
C LYS A 89 -5.87 14.60 7.18
N ALA A 90 -5.11 13.54 7.47
CA ALA A 90 -5.21 12.27 6.76
C ALA A 90 -6.60 11.65 6.87
N ASP A 91 -7.26 11.82 8.02
CA ASP A 91 -8.64 11.41 8.27
C ASP A 91 -9.64 12.15 7.38
N VAL A 92 -9.52 13.48 7.28
CA VAL A 92 -10.34 14.33 6.41
C VAL A 92 -10.14 13.97 4.94
N ILE A 93 -8.89 13.75 4.54
CA ILE A 93 -8.55 13.41 3.15
C ILE A 93 -9.07 12.01 2.81
N LEU A 94 -8.91 11.03 3.71
CA LEU A 94 -9.46 9.68 3.54
C LEU A 94 -11.00 9.70 3.46
N ALA A 95 -11.65 10.49 4.32
CA ALA A 95 -13.09 10.74 4.30
C ALA A 95 -13.57 11.30 2.94
N ASN A 96 -12.86 12.29 2.41
CA ASN A 96 -13.15 12.86 1.10
C ASN A 96 -12.91 11.86 -0.03
N ALA A 97 -11.88 11.03 0.05
CA ALA A 97 -11.60 9.98 -0.92
C ALA A 97 -12.72 8.94 -0.97
N LEU A 98 -13.21 8.48 0.19
CA LEU A 98 -14.35 7.57 0.29
C LEU A 98 -15.62 8.18 -0.33
N THR A 99 -15.87 9.46 -0.06
CA THR A 99 -17.02 10.19 -0.60
C THR A 99 -16.94 10.36 -2.12
N GLN A 100 -15.75 10.62 -2.68
CA GLN A 100 -15.59 10.66 -4.13
C GLN A 100 -15.75 9.28 -4.77
N LEU A 101 -15.22 8.23 -4.14
CA LEU A 101 -15.32 6.88 -4.68
C LEU A 101 -16.79 6.42 -4.74
N GLU A 102 -17.60 6.79 -3.74
CA GLU A 102 -19.06 6.58 -3.78
C GLU A 102 -19.70 7.27 -4.98
N LYS A 103 -19.38 8.56 -5.21
CA LYS A 103 -19.93 9.36 -6.32
C LYS A 103 -19.60 8.78 -7.70
N ARG A 104 -18.47 8.09 -7.82
CA ARG A 104 -18.03 7.45 -9.08
C ARG A 104 -19.00 6.33 -9.51
N GLY A 105 -19.66 5.69 -8.55
CA GLY A 105 -20.58 4.57 -8.80
C GLY A 105 -19.90 3.34 -9.41
N GLY A 106 -20.64 2.24 -9.50
CA GLY A 106 -20.16 1.00 -10.12
C GLY A 106 -20.29 -0.24 -9.25
N LYS A 107 -20.13 -1.41 -9.87
CA LYS A 107 -20.43 -2.71 -9.25
C LYS A 107 -19.48 -3.08 -8.10
N SER A 108 -18.23 -2.58 -8.12
CA SER A 108 -17.22 -2.88 -7.10
C SER A 108 -17.00 -1.79 -6.06
N VAL A 109 -17.70 -0.65 -6.16
CA VAL A 109 -17.44 0.55 -5.33
C VAL A 109 -17.48 0.24 -3.85
N LEU A 110 -18.49 -0.51 -3.37
CA LEU A 110 -18.59 -0.87 -1.96
C LEU A 110 -17.38 -1.68 -1.48
N GLN A 111 -16.90 -2.63 -2.29
CA GLN A 111 -15.75 -3.45 -1.96
C GLN A 111 -14.47 -2.60 -1.95
N ASP A 112 -14.32 -1.70 -2.92
CA ASP A 112 -13.15 -0.82 -3.04
C ASP A 112 -13.11 0.22 -1.93
N MET A 113 -14.26 0.74 -1.49
CA MET A 113 -14.38 1.59 -0.30
C MET A 113 -13.97 0.83 0.97
N LYS A 114 -14.42 -0.42 1.16
CA LYS A 114 -14.01 -1.26 2.29
C LYS A 114 -12.49 -1.52 2.29
N LYS A 115 -11.90 -1.80 1.12
CA LYS A 115 -10.45 -1.95 0.94
C LYS A 115 -9.71 -0.66 1.27
N MET A 116 -10.16 0.49 0.76
CA MET A 116 -9.51 1.78 1.00
C MET A 116 -9.58 2.14 2.49
N LYS A 117 -10.76 2.11 3.11
CA LYS A 117 -10.95 2.35 4.55
C LYS A 117 -9.98 1.50 5.39
N THR A 118 -9.96 0.19 5.15
CA THR A 118 -9.21 -0.75 5.99
C THR A 118 -7.72 -0.67 5.72
N HIS A 119 -7.32 -0.75 4.46
CA HIS A 119 -5.92 -0.96 4.09
C HIS A 119 -5.16 0.34 3.87
N ALA A 120 -5.79 1.37 3.29
CA ALA A 120 -5.19 2.70 3.22
C ALA A 120 -5.23 3.37 4.60
N GLY A 121 -6.34 3.27 5.33
CA GLY A 121 -6.46 3.83 6.69
C GLY A 121 -5.39 3.29 7.65
N VAL A 122 -5.18 1.96 7.68
CA VAL A 122 -4.10 1.36 8.48
C VAL A 122 -2.73 1.82 8.03
N ALA A 123 -2.47 1.91 6.72
CA ALA A 123 -1.16 2.35 6.22
C ALA A 123 -0.88 3.82 6.56
N LEU A 124 -1.86 4.72 6.40
CA LEU A 124 -1.74 6.13 6.79
C LEU A 124 -1.48 6.28 8.29
N SER A 125 -2.13 5.44 9.11
CA SER A 125 -1.95 5.42 10.56
C SER A 125 -0.54 5.04 11.00
N MET A 126 0.22 4.30 10.18
CA MET A 126 1.60 3.96 10.51
C MET A 126 2.48 5.21 10.56
N PHE A 127 2.15 6.23 9.77
CA PHE A 127 2.95 7.45 9.61
C PHE A 127 2.40 8.66 10.38
N GLN A 128 1.27 8.50 11.07
CA GLN A 128 0.65 9.57 11.84
C GLN A 128 0.95 9.41 13.34
N GLU A 129 1.06 10.54 14.02
CA GLU A 129 1.31 10.57 15.47
C GLU A 129 0.02 10.27 16.28
N THR A 130 -1.14 10.47 15.67
CA THR A 130 -2.48 10.21 16.24
C THR A 130 -2.99 8.79 16.03
N ARG A 131 -3.97 8.36 16.85
CA ARG A 131 -4.62 7.04 16.79
C ARG A 131 -5.22 6.74 15.41
N ASP A 132 -5.35 5.45 15.09
CA ASP A 132 -5.85 4.86 13.83
C ASP A 132 -6.80 5.78 13.03
N VAL A 133 -6.34 6.27 11.88
CA VAL A 133 -7.04 7.16 10.95
C VAL A 133 -8.40 6.57 10.53
N ALA A 134 -8.49 5.25 10.38
CA ALA A 134 -9.73 4.57 10.05
C ALA A 134 -10.77 4.64 11.19
N GLN A 135 -10.32 4.87 12.42
CA GLN A 135 -11.16 4.99 13.63
C GLN A 135 -11.45 6.45 14.01
N SER A 136 -10.95 7.42 13.25
CA SER A 136 -11.27 8.84 13.51
C SER A 136 -12.78 9.10 13.47
N PRO A 137 -13.33 10.00 14.31
CA PRO A 137 -14.76 10.28 14.34
C PRO A 137 -15.34 10.68 12.98
N ILE A 138 -14.57 11.42 12.17
CA ILE A 138 -14.97 11.88 10.84
C ILE A 138 -15.11 10.68 9.88
N VAL A 139 -14.11 9.80 9.83
CA VAL A 139 -14.17 8.59 9.00
C VAL A 139 -15.29 7.67 9.48
N GLN A 140 -15.50 7.54 10.79
CA GLN A 140 -16.57 6.72 11.36
C GLN A 140 -17.97 7.24 11.02
N ALA A 141 -18.19 8.55 11.00
CA ALA A 141 -19.46 9.13 10.56
C ALA A 141 -19.76 8.77 9.09
N ILE A 142 -18.75 8.86 8.23
CA ILE A 142 -18.87 8.49 6.81
C ILE A 142 -19.10 6.99 6.66
N VAL A 143 -18.36 6.17 7.39
CA VAL A 143 -18.50 4.71 7.41
C VAL A 143 -19.93 4.29 7.75
N LYS A 144 -20.50 4.86 8.81
CA LYS A 144 -21.88 4.56 9.24
C LYS A 144 -22.88 4.96 8.16
N ARG A 145 -22.73 6.15 7.58
CA ARG A 145 -23.58 6.61 6.46
C ARG A 145 -23.50 5.67 5.26
N LEU A 146 -22.33 5.08 5.02
CA LEU A 146 -22.05 4.23 3.86
C LEU A 146 -22.20 2.72 4.15
N ASN A 147 -22.69 2.34 5.35
CA ASN A 147 -22.79 0.94 5.79
C ASN A 147 -21.49 0.13 5.59
N LEU A 148 -20.33 0.78 5.83
CA LEU A 148 -19.00 0.16 5.70
C LEU A 148 -18.55 -0.56 6.98
N ASP A 149 -19.47 -0.80 7.90
CA ASP A 149 -19.25 -1.59 9.09
C ASP A 149 -19.09 -3.06 8.69
N ASN A 150 -17.97 -3.64 9.07
CA ASN A 150 -17.71 -5.07 8.97
C ASN A 150 -17.47 -5.56 10.41
N GLU A 151 -18.12 -6.66 10.80
CA GLU A 151 -17.89 -7.45 12.03
C GLU A 151 -16.47 -8.04 12.16
N GLN A 152 -15.52 -7.56 11.36
CA GLN A 152 -14.19 -8.12 11.33
C GLN A 152 -13.44 -7.61 12.55
N LYS A 153 -13.50 -8.40 13.65
CA LYS A 153 -12.55 -8.33 14.77
C LYS A 153 -11.16 -8.24 14.16
N SER A 154 -10.63 -7.02 14.08
CA SER A 154 -9.32 -6.79 13.49
C SER A 154 -8.31 -7.49 14.39
N LYS A 155 -7.71 -8.59 13.90
CA LYS A 155 -6.47 -9.16 14.44
C LYS A 155 -5.26 -8.22 14.20
N TYR A 156 -5.47 -6.91 14.21
CA TYR A 156 -4.42 -5.90 14.14
C TYR A 156 -4.21 -5.37 15.54
N GLN A 157 -3.73 -6.24 16.43
CA GLN A 157 -3.47 -5.88 17.83
C GLN A 157 -2.17 -5.08 18.03
N SER A 158 -1.48 -4.72 16.95
CA SER A 158 -0.27 -3.89 17.04
C SER A 158 -0.17 -2.99 15.81
N ILE A 159 -0.93 -1.90 15.79
CA ILE A 159 -0.62 -0.78 14.89
C ILE A 159 0.65 -0.16 15.47
N TRP A 160 1.81 -0.52 14.91
CA TRP A 160 3.08 0.13 15.21
C TRP A 160 2.98 1.59 14.78
N ASN A 161 2.97 2.50 15.75
CA ASN A 161 3.09 3.91 15.48
C ASN A 161 4.55 4.20 15.13
N LEU A 162 4.87 4.32 13.84
CA LEU A 162 6.25 4.55 13.39
C LEU A 162 6.77 5.89 13.89
N SER A 163 5.92 6.91 14.08
CA SER A 163 6.38 8.18 14.67
C SER A 163 6.88 8.01 16.10
N GLN A 164 6.29 7.09 16.88
CA GLN A 164 6.79 6.75 18.22
C GLN A 164 8.10 5.96 18.16
N LEU A 165 8.24 5.03 17.20
CA LEU A 165 9.48 4.29 16.99
C LEU A 165 10.62 5.21 16.55
N THR A 166 10.38 6.08 15.57
CA THR A 166 11.34 7.05 15.06
C THR A 166 11.75 8.02 16.17
N ARG A 167 10.80 8.49 16.98
CA ARG A 167 11.11 9.31 18.17
C ARG A 167 11.95 8.56 19.19
N PHE A 168 11.71 7.27 19.40
CA PHE A 168 12.51 6.44 20.31
C PHE A 168 13.96 6.28 19.81
N ILE A 169 14.14 5.93 18.53
CA ILE A 169 15.46 5.75 17.91
C ILE A 169 16.24 7.08 17.88
N LEU A 170 15.58 8.20 17.59
CA LEU A 170 16.22 9.53 17.59
C LEU A 170 16.57 10.01 19.01
N ARG A 171 15.87 9.55 20.05
CA ARG A 171 16.12 9.94 21.44
C ARG A 171 17.29 9.18 22.07
N GLU A 172 17.61 7.98 21.60
CA GLU A 172 18.78 7.21 22.07
C GLU A 172 20.11 7.62 21.40
N ARG A 173 20.10 8.60 20.48
CA ARG A 173 21.31 9.13 19.80
C ARG A 173 21.81 10.48 20.36
N LEU A 174 21.30 10.95 21.50
CA LEU A 174 21.77 12.13 22.25
C LEU A 174 22.32 11.69 23.61
#